data_AF-H1LWT6-F1
#
_entry.id   AF-H1LWT6-F1
#
_cell.length_a   1.000
_cell.length_b   1.000
_cell.length_c   1.000
_cell.angle_alpha   90.00
_cell.angle_beta   90.00
_cell.angle_gamma   90.00
#
_symmetry.space_group_name_H-M   'P 1'
#
loop_
_entity.id
_entity.type
_entity.pdbx_description
1 polymer ?
#
loop_
_entity_poly.entity_id
_entity_poly.type
_entity_poly.pdbx_seq_one_letter_code
_entity_poly.pdbx_strand_id
1 'polypeptide(L)'
;MIKAIPFVIDYQKHDNVVATVSHLPHILAAALVNLVKDNDYSDEVMKRVAAGGFKDITRIAAASPIMWEQICMVNSQPINKILRKYIDMLEDVYIHLSDKSSLYINNMFVKSGEYRNSFDSNSQGVIISKHDISVHIQDKPGAISVISAILAANSISIKNIGINHNREKGEGALNISFYDADSCEMAGKLLREYNYTVL
;
A
#
# COMPACT_ATOMS: atom_id res chain seq x y z
N MET A 1 20.07 -4.29 19.31
CA MET A 1 20.32 -3.64 18.00
C MET A 1 18.99 -3.39 17.31
N ILE A 2 18.76 -2.17 16.83
CA ILE A 2 17.56 -1.81 16.07
C ILE A 2 17.73 -2.42 14.67
N LYS A 3 16.91 -3.41 14.29
CA LYS A 3 17.00 -4.16 13.01
C LYS A 3 16.58 -3.33 11.77
N ALA A 4 16.86 -2.03 11.77
CA ALA A 4 16.50 -1.13 10.67
C ALA A 4 17.43 -1.34 9.46
N ILE A 5 16.91 -1.11 8.26
CA ILE A 5 17.72 -1.09 7.03
C ILE A 5 18.02 0.38 6.73
N PRO A 6 19.27 0.85 6.94
CA PRO A 6 19.62 2.23 6.69
C PRO A 6 19.57 2.54 5.20
N PHE A 7 19.05 3.72 4.86
CA PHE A 7 18.99 4.22 3.50
C PHE A 7 19.59 5.62 3.46
N VAL A 8 20.69 5.79 2.73
CA VAL A 8 21.41 7.07 2.64
C VAL A 8 20.87 7.86 1.44
N ILE A 9 20.32 9.04 1.71
CA ILE A 9 19.85 9.98 0.70
C ILE A 9 20.20 11.41 1.09
N ASP A 10 20.36 12.24 0.07
CA ASP A 10 20.48 13.68 0.20
C ASP A 10 19.24 14.31 0.88
N TYR A 11 19.43 15.37 1.64
CA TYR A 11 18.35 15.95 2.46
C TYR A 11 17.27 16.62 1.61
N GLN A 12 17.62 17.33 0.52
CA GLN A 12 16.60 17.89 -0.37
C GLN A 12 15.83 16.77 -1.06
N LYS A 13 16.52 15.68 -1.45
CA LYS A 13 15.85 14.51 -2.01
C LYS A 13 14.91 13.85 -1.01
N HIS A 14 15.35 13.68 0.24
CA HIS A 14 14.51 13.19 1.34
C HIS A 14 13.23 14.02 1.45
N ASP A 15 13.35 15.34 1.59
CA ASP A 15 12.22 16.24 1.83
C ASP A 15 11.20 16.22 0.69
N ASN A 16 11.66 16.17 -0.56
CA ASN A 16 10.77 16.03 -1.72
C ASN A 16 10.09 14.65 -1.80
N VAL A 17 10.82 13.58 -1.45
CA VAL A 17 10.26 12.22 -1.40
C VAL A 17 9.16 12.16 -0.34
N VAL A 18 9.47 12.52 0.91
CA VAL A 18 8.49 12.46 2.00
C VAL A 18 7.34 13.44 1.81
N ALA A 19 7.55 14.59 1.17
CA ALA A 19 6.46 15.48 0.78
C ALA A 19 5.43 14.77 -0.12
N THR A 20 5.90 13.95 -1.06
CA THR A 20 5.05 13.26 -2.03
C THR A 20 4.42 12.00 -1.47
N VAL A 21 5.20 11.13 -0.82
CA VAL A 21 4.73 9.78 -0.42
C VAL A 21 4.23 9.69 1.02
N SER A 22 4.38 10.77 1.82
CA SER A 22 3.96 10.80 3.22
C SER A 22 3.15 12.05 3.56
N HIS A 23 3.69 13.26 3.38
CA HIS A 23 3.06 14.47 3.88
C HIS A 23 1.80 14.85 3.11
N LEU A 24 1.86 14.87 1.77
CA LEU A 24 0.68 15.15 0.94
C LEU A 24 -0.46 14.15 1.22
N PRO A 25 -0.24 12.82 1.28
CA PRO A 25 -1.29 11.88 1.70
C PRO A 25 -1.99 12.23 3.02
N HIS A 26 -1.27 12.69 4.05
CA HIS A 26 -1.89 13.10 5.32
C HIS A 26 -2.74 14.36 5.17
N ILE A 27 -2.27 15.34 4.41
CA ILE A 27 -3.03 16.57 4.11
C ILE A 27 -4.31 16.23 3.35
N LEU A 28 -4.22 15.38 2.31
CA LEU A 28 -5.37 14.96 1.51
C LEU A 28 -6.38 14.16 2.33
N ALA A 29 -5.93 13.26 3.21
CA ALA A 29 -6.80 12.52 4.11
C ALA A 29 -7.56 13.45 5.06
N ALA A 30 -6.87 14.40 5.70
CA ALA A 30 -7.49 15.38 6.60
C ALA A 30 -8.48 16.29 5.86
N ALA A 31 -8.09 16.81 4.68
CA ALA A 31 -8.95 17.64 3.85
C ALA A 31 -10.20 16.88 3.39
N LEU A 32 -10.08 15.61 3.01
CA LEU A 32 -11.21 14.78 2.59
C LEU A 32 -12.19 14.51 3.75
N VAL A 33 -11.69 14.26 4.96
CA VAL A 33 -12.56 14.09 6.15
C VAL A 33 -13.31 15.38 6.46
N ASN A 34 -12.63 16.53 6.40
CA ASN A 34 -13.28 17.83 6.62
C ASN A 34 -14.30 18.13 5.52
N LEU A 35 -14.00 17.83 4.26
CA LEU A 35 -14.94 17.99 3.16
C LEU A 35 -16.22 17.18 3.38
N VAL A 36 -16.11 15.93 3.82
CA VAL A 36 -17.28 15.10 4.15
C VAL A 36 -18.06 15.70 5.31
N LYS A 37 -17.38 16.11 6.40
CA LYS A 37 -18.02 16.75 7.55
C LYS A 37 -18.79 18.01 7.15
N ASP A 38 -18.21 18.85 6.32
CA ASP A 38 -18.78 20.15 5.92
C ASP A 38 -19.94 20.01 4.91
N ASN A 39 -20.05 18.87 4.25
CA ASN A 39 -21.12 18.56 3.29
C ASN A 39 -22.10 17.48 3.79
N ASP A 40 -21.93 16.99 5.03
CA ASP A 40 -22.83 15.98 5.56
C ASP A 40 -24.23 16.57 5.76
N TYR A 41 -25.22 15.71 5.63
CA TYR A 41 -26.60 16.08 5.86
C TYR A 41 -26.85 16.19 7.37
N SER A 42 -27.95 16.86 7.74
CA SER A 42 -28.34 17.01 9.15
C SER A 42 -28.55 15.69 9.90
N ASP A 43 -28.81 14.59 9.17
CA ASP A 43 -28.96 13.24 9.71
C ASP A 43 -27.67 12.41 9.66
N GLU A 44 -26.54 13.06 9.39
CA GLU A 44 -25.19 12.47 9.32
C GLU A 44 -25.10 11.23 8.40
N VAL A 45 -25.84 11.21 7.30
CA VAL A 45 -25.86 10.05 6.40
C VAL A 45 -24.48 9.76 5.81
N MET A 46 -23.68 10.76 5.44
CA MET A 46 -22.34 10.54 4.89
C MET A 46 -21.43 9.88 5.91
N LYS A 47 -21.43 10.38 7.16
CA LYS A 47 -20.69 9.76 8.26
C LYS A 47 -21.13 8.32 8.55
N ARG A 48 -22.43 8.01 8.45
CA ARG A 48 -22.95 6.65 8.67
C ARG A 48 -22.54 5.68 7.55
N VAL A 49 -22.50 6.13 6.30
CA VAL A 49 -22.14 5.28 5.14
C VAL A 49 -20.64 5.30 4.81
N ALA A 50 -19.87 6.18 5.43
CA ALA A 50 -18.41 6.25 5.34
C ALA A 50 -17.76 5.00 5.97
N ALA A 51 -17.81 3.88 5.26
CA ALA A 51 -17.27 2.58 5.65
C ALA A 51 -16.26 2.04 4.62
N GLY A 52 -15.57 0.96 4.98
CA GLY A 52 -14.59 0.29 4.11
C GLY A 52 -13.52 1.25 3.59
N GLY A 53 -13.45 1.39 2.27
CA GLY A 53 -12.41 2.13 1.57
C GLY A 53 -12.26 3.59 2.02
N PHE A 54 -13.34 4.28 2.42
CA PHE A 54 -13.21 5.64 2.96
C PHE A 54 -12.42 5.66 4.27
N LYS A 55 -12.71 4.74 5.21
CA LYS A 55 -11.97 4.65 6.47
C LYS A 55 -10.52 4.24 6.25
N ASP A 56 -10.25 3.40 5.25
CA ASP A 56 -8.90 2.96 4.94
C ASP A 56 -8.02 4.10 4.39
N ILE A 57 -8.54 4.87 3.43
CA ILE A 57 -7.78 6.00 2.85
C ILE A 57 -7.66 7.18 3.82
N THR A 58 -8.64 7.37 4.71
CA THR A 58 -8.64 8.46 5.70
C THR A 58 -8.10 8.07 7.07
N ARG A 59 -7.63 6.83 7.25
CA ARG A 59 -7.10 6.33 8.54
C ARG A 59 -6.03 7.24 9.15
N ILE A 60 -5.21 7.84 8.29
CA ILE A 60 -4.10 8.73 8.68
C ILE A 60 -4.54 10.16 9.02
N ALA A 61 -5.80 10.53 8.76
CA ALA A 61 -6.35 11.85 9.13
C ALA A 61 -6.44 12.05 10.66
N ALA A 62 -6.47 10.96 11.43
CA ALA A 62 -6.50 11.00 12.90
C ALA A 62 -5.08 11.11 13.54
N ALA A 63 -4.05 11.43 12.76
CA ALA A 63 -2.70 11.59 13.27
C ALA A 63 -2.53 12.87 14.12
N SER A 64 -1.48 12.93 14.95
CA SER A 64 -1.24 14.04 15.88
C SER A 64 -1.22 15.41 15.18
N PRO A 65 -2.14 16.33 15.52
CA PRO A 65 -2.21 17.65 14.90
C PRO A 65 -0.93 18.47 15.11
N ILE A 66 -0.37 18.46 16.33
CA ILE A 66 0.85 19.21 16.68
C ILE A 66 2.03 18.75 15.83
N MET A 67 2.18 17.44 15.66
CA MET A 67 3.27 16.88 14.86
C MET A 67 3.11 17.23 13.38
N TRP A 68 1.90 17.11 12.83
CA TRP A 68 1.66 17.39 11.42
C TRP A 68 1.70 18.87 11.09
N GLU A 69 1.30 19.75 12.01
CA GLU A 69 1.55 21.18 11.90
C GLU A 69 3.05 21.46 11.75
N GLN A 70 3.87 20.93 12.65
CA GLN A 70 5.32 21.13 12.62
C GLN A 70 5.95 20.58 11.33
N ILE A 71 5.56 19.37 10.89
CA ILE A 71 6.02 18.79 9.62
C ILE A 71 5.65 19.69 8.44
N CYS A 72 4.40 20.19 8.41
CA CYS A 72 3.93 21.07 7.35
C CYS A 72 4.67 22.41 7.34
N MET A 73 4.97 22.98 8.50
CA MET A 73 5.70 24.25 8.59
C MET A 73 7.16 24.10 8.15
N VAL A 74 7.83 23.02 8.56
CA VAL A 74 9.23 22.76 8.22
C VAL A 74 9.40 22.38 6.74
N ASN A 75 8.51 21.55 6.18
CA ASN A 75 8.62 21.06 4.81
C ASN A 75 7.63 21.74 3.83
N SER A 76 7.21 22.97 4.14
CA SER A 76 6.16 23.70 3.42
C SER A 76 6.44 23.88 1.92
N GLN A 77 7.69 24.14 1.53
CA GLN A 77 8.07 24.39 0.15
C GLN A 77 7.89 23.14 -0.75
N PRO A 78 8.50 21.97 -0.44
CA PRO A 78 8.22 20.73 -1.16
C PRO A 78 6.75 20.30 -1.12
N ILE A 79 6.07 20.49 0.02
CA ILE A 79 4.63 20.20 0.15
C ILE A 79 3.81 21.05 -0.83
N ASN A 80 4.01 22.37 -0.85
CA ASN A 80 3.28 23.28 -1.74
C ASN A 80 3.50 22.92 -3.22
N LYS A 81 4.74 22.57 -3.58
CA LYS A 81 5.07 22.16 -4.94
C LYS A 81 4.28 20.92 -5.39
N ILE A 82 4.22 19.89 -4.55
CA ILE A 82 3.49 18.66 -4.91
C ILE A 82 1.98 18.84 -4.77
N LEU A 83 1.52 19.64 -3.81
CA LEU A 83 0.11 19.98 -3.64
C LEU A 83 -0.44 20.74 -4.86
N ARG A 84 0.29 21.74 -5.40
CA ARG A 84 -0.13 22.42 -6.63
C ARG A 84 -0.27 21.45 -7.80
N LYS A 85 0.70 20.56 -8.00
CA LYS A 85 0.61 19.51 -9.03
C LYS A 85 -0.61 18.61 -8.85
N TYR A 86 -0.94 18.25 -7.61
CA TYR A 86 -2.12 17.45 -7.34
C TYR A 86 -3.40 18.22 -7.63
N ILE A 87 -3.45 19.52 -7.31
CA ILE A 87 -4.58 20.40 -7.68
C ILE A 87 -4.72 20.49 -9.20
N ASP A 88 -3.62 20.69 -9.95
CA ASP A 88 -3.63 20.69 -11.42
C ASP A 88 -4.26 19.39 -11.97
N MET A 89 -3.88 18.24 -11.41
CA MET A 89 -4.45 16.94 -11.80
C MET A 89 -5.95 16.85 -11.49
N LEU A 90 -6.42 17.38 -10.35
CA LEU A 90 -7.84 17.40 -10.02
C LEU A 90 -8.64 18.34 -10.93
N GLU A 91 -8.06 19.47 -11.34
CA GLU A 91 -8.63 20.38 -12.33
C GLU A 91 -8.81 19.66 -13.68
N ASP A 92 -7.80 18.92 -14.15
CA ASP A 92 -7.90 18.11 -15.38
C ASP A 92 -9.01 17.05 -15.27
N VAL A 93 -9.09 16.35 -14.13
CA VAL A 93 -10.15 15.36 -13.87
C VAL A 93 -11.52 16.02 -13.88
N TYR A 94 -11.67 17.20 -13.26
CA TYR A 94 -12.92 17.95 -13.26
C TYR A 94 -13.36 18.33 -14.67
N ILE A 95 -12.44 18.84 -15.51
CA ILE A 95 -12.71 19.20 -16.91
C ILE A 95 -13.19 17.97 -17.68
N HIS A 96 -12.42 16.88 -17.63
CA HIS A 96 -12.75 15.68 -18.40
C HIS A 96 -13.98 14.93 -17.90
N LEU A 97 -14.30 15.01 -16.60
CA LEU A 97 -15.58 14.52 -16.07
C LEU A 97 -16.76 15.36 -16.58
N SER A 98 -16.60 16.68 -16.61
CA SER A 98 -17.63 17.61 -17.11
C SER A 98 -17.93 17.35 -18.59
N ASP A 99 -16.89 17.04 -19.37
CA ASP A 99 -16.99 16.67 -20.78
C ASP A 99 -17.44 15.22 -21.00
N LYS A 100 -17.65 14.44 -19.92
CA LYS A 100 -17.96 13.00 -19.96
C LYS A 100 -16.95 12.19 -20.79
N SER A 101 -15.68 12.55 -20.73
CA SER A 101 -14.58 11.88 -21.44
C SER A 101 -14.26 10.52 -20.82
N SER A 102 -15.00 9.48 -21.22
CA SER A 102 -14.83 8.10 -20.71
C SER A 102 -13.40 7.58 -20.89
N LEU A 103 -12.76 7.88 -22.03
CA LEU A 103 -11.41 7.42 -22.33
C LEU A 103 -10.36 8.01 -21.36
N TYR A 104 -10.45 9.30 -21.04
CA TYR A 104 -9.54 9.92 -20.08
C TYR A 104 -9.68 9.27 -18.70
N ILE A 105 -10.91 9.11 -18.22
CA ILE A 105 -11.20 8.54 -16.90
C ILE A 105 -10.73 7.09 -16.81
N ASN A 106 -11.02 6.27 -17.82
CA ASN A 106 -10.53 4.89 -17.87
C ASN A 106 -9.00 4.83 -17.84
N ASN A 107 -8.34 5.63 -18.68
CA ASN A 107 -6.88 5.67 -18.73
C ASN A 107 -6.25 6.13 -17.40
N MET A 108 -6.88 7.06 -16.69
CA MET A 108 -6.43 7.48 -15.35
C MET A 108 -6.43 6.29 -14.38
N PHE A 109 -7.52 5.52 -14.32
CA PHE A 109 -7.62 4.36 -13.45
C PHE A 109 -6.64 3.25 -13.85
N VAL A 110 -6.51 2.94 -15.14
CA VAL A 110 -5.57 1.93 -15.65
C VAL A 110 -4.14 2.28 -15.24
N LYS A 111 -3.66 3.49 -15.56
CA LYS A 111 -2.30 3.92 -15.21
C LYS A 111 -2.04 3.90 -13.71
N SER A 112 -3.02 4.32 -12.91
CA SER A 112 -2.90 4.29 -11.45
C SER A 112 -2.81 2.85 -10.90
N GLY A 113 -3.61 1.93 -11.46
CA GLY A 113 -3.59 0.51 -11.10
C GLY A 113 -2.28 -0.16 -11.50
N GLU A 114 -1.80 0.06 -12.72
CA GLU A 114 -0.51 -0.45 -13.21
C GLU A 114 0.65 -0.01 -12.31
N TYR A 115 0.74 1.28 -11.99
CA TYR A 115 1.81 1.79 -11.15
C TYR A 115 1.69 1.28 -9.70
N ARG A 116 0.48 1.24 -9.11
CA ARG A 116 0.26 0.70 -7.76
C ARG A 116 0.61 -0.79 -7.66
N ASN A 117 0.23 -1.58 -8.66
CA ASN A 117 0.49 -3.02 -8.69
C ASN A 117 1.98 -3.34 -8.88
N SER A 118 2.76 -2.39 -9.42
CA SER A 118 4.22 -2.54 -9.52
C SER A 118 4.91 -2.54 -8.15
N PHE A 119 4.30 -1.94 -7.11
CA PHE A 119 4.90 -1.89 -5.78
C PHE A 119 5.03 -3.27 -5.12
N ASP A 120 4.14 -4.21 -5.48
CA ASP A 120 4.10 -5.55 -4.91
C ASP A 120 5.11 -6.50 -5.60
N SER A 121 5.77 -6.04 -6.66
CA SER A 121 6.88 -6.76 -7.27
C SER A 121 8.15 -6.58 -6.42
N ASN A 122 8.69 -7.69 -5.91
CA ASN A 122 9.82 -7.82 -4.97
C ASN A 122 11.16 -7.15 -5.36
N SER A 123 11.18 -6.31 -6.41
CA SER A 123 12.38 -5.78 -7.05
C SER A 123 12.60 -4.27 -6.87
N GLN A 124 11.69 -3.51 -6.24
CA GLN A 124 11.75 -2.03 -6.28
C GLN A 124 11.78 -1.29 -4.93
N GLY A 125 11.78 -2.00 -3.79
CA GLY A 125 12.04 -1.38 -2.48
C GLY A 125 13.54 -1.27 -2.15
N VAL A 126 13.90 -0.45 -1.16
CA VAL A 126 15.25 -0.51 -0.50
C VAL A 126 15.50 -1.92 0.05
N ILE A 127 14.43 -2.66 0.32
CA ILE A 127 14.41 -4.05 0.72
C ILE A 127 14.08 -4.90 -0.51
N ILE A 128 15.09 -5.35 -1.24
CA ILE A 128 14.91 -6.46 -2.19
C ILE A 128 14.74 -7.71 -1.32
N SER A 129 13.53 -8.27 -1.28
CA SER A 129 13.35 -9.57 -0.65
C SER A 129 13.82 -10.64 -1.64
N LYS A 130 15.09 -11.04 -1.53
CA LYS A 130 15.69 -12.08 -2.37
C LYS A 130 15.19 -13.49 -2.04
N HIS A 131 14.35 -13.63 -1.02
CA HIS A 131 14.02 -14.91 -0.40
C HIS A 131 12.49 -15.03 -0.23
N ASP A 132 11.77 -14.89 -1.33
CA ASP A 132 10.31 -14.95 -1.35
C ASP A 132 9.82 -16.12 -2.21
N ILE A 133 8.74 -16.75 -1.77
CA ILE A 133 8.01 -17.74 -2.57
C ILE A 133 6.53 -17.35 -2.63
N SER A 134 5.89 -17.65 -3.75
CA SER A 134 4.44 -17.52 -3.89
C SER A 134 3.81 -18.92 -3.87
N VAL A 135 2.85 -19.13 -2.96
CA VAL A 135 2.20 -20.43 -2.75
C VAL A 135 0.73 -20.30 -3.09
N HIS A 136 0.23 -21.09 -4.04
CA HIS A 136 -1.21 -21.13 -4.28
C HIS A 136 -1.93 -21.77 -3.09
N ILE A 137 -2.92 -21.08 -2.55
CA ILE A 137 -3.78 -21.58 -1.48
C ILE A 137 -5.25 -21.52 -1.86
N GLN A 138 -6.03 -22.46 -1.33
CA GLN A 138 -7.48 -22.41 -1.44
C GLN A 138 -8.04 -21.38 -0.45
N ASP A 139 -9.03 -20.60 -0.87
CA ASP A 139 -9.75 -19.67 0.00
C ASP A 139 -10.75 -20.43 0.90
N LYS A 140 -10.20 -21.06 1.95
CA LYS A 140 -10.98 -21.79 2.95
C LYS A 140 -10.40 -21.60 4.35
N PRO A 141 -11.24 -21.68 5.41
CA PRO A 141 -10.76 -21.61 6.78
C PRO A 141 -9.59 -22.57 7.04
N GLY A 142 -8.52 -22.03 7.65
CA GLY A 142 -7.33 -22.80 8.03
C GLY A 142 -6.25 -22.95 6.94
N ALA A 143 -6.45 -22.46 5.71
CA ALA A 143 -5.45 -22.59 4.65
C ALA A 143 -4.07 -22.01 5.04
N ILE A 144 -4.06 -20.82 5.64
CA ILE A 144 -2.83 -20.13 6.08
C ILE A 144 -2.23 -20.80 7.33
N SER A 145 -3.07 -21.30 8.26
CA SER A 145 -2.59 -21.92 9.49
C SER A 145 -1.87 -23.23 9.23
N VAL A 146 -2.34 -24.02 8.25
CA VAL A 146 -1.68 -25.27 7.85
C VAL A 146 -0.27 -25.01 7.34
N ILE A 147 -0.10 -24.05 6.42
CA ILE A 147 1.23 -23.66 5.92
C ILE A 147 2.12 -23.16 7.05
N SER A 148 1.60 -22.29 7.90
CA SER A 148 2.35 -21.75 9.04
C SER A 148 2.81 -22.87 9.99
N ALA A 149 1.95 -23.86 10.24
CA ALA A 149 2.28 -25.03 11.06
C ALA A 149 3.33 -25.93 10.41
N ILE A 150 3.24 -26.20 9.09
CA ILE A 150 4.22 -26.98 8.34
C ILE A 150 5.61 -26.34 8.45
N LEU A 151 5.70 -25.03 8.22
CA LEU A 151 6.97 -24.28 8.30
C LEU A 151 7.52 -24.26 9.73
N ALA A 152 6.66 -24.01 10.73
CA ALA A 152 7.07 -23.99 12.13
C ALA A 152 7.55 -25.35 12.64
N ALA A 153 6.89 -26.44 12.25
CA ALA A 153 7.28 -27.81 12.62
C ALA A 153 8.67 -28.18 12.08
N ASN A 154 9.12 -27.52 11.02
CA ASN A 154 10.44 -27.69 10.40
C ASN A 154 11.42 -26.57 10.77
N SER A 155 11.12 -25.79 11.82
CA SER A 155 11.96 -24.69 12.31
C SER A 155 12.27 -23.61 11.27
N ILE A 156 11.40 -23.40 10.29
CA ILE A 156 11.54 -22.36 9.26
C ILE A 156 10.82 -21.10 9.72
N SER A 157 11.57 -20.00 9.92
CA SER A 157 11.00 -18.73 10.36
C SER A 157 10.53 -17.87 9.19
N ILE A 158 9.29 -17.42 9.26
CA ILE A 158 8.71 -16.46 8.31
C ILE A 158 9.14 -15.04 8.69
N LYS A 159 9.61 -14.27 7.71
CA LYS A 159 9.90 -12.83 7.84
C LYS A 159 8.66 -11.99 7.59
N ASN A 160 7.90 -12.32 6.54
CA ASN A 160 6.65 -11.65 6.20
C ASN A 160 5.70 -12.61 5.48
N ILE A 161 4.40 -12.35 5.58
CA ILE A 161 3.35 -13.12 4.91
C ILE A 161 2.25 -12.18 4.43
N GLY A 162 1.79 -12.37 3.19
CA GLY A 162 0.76 -11.52 2.60
C GLY A 162 -0.06 -12.26 1.56
N ILE A 163 -1.34 -11.92 1.47
CA ILE A 163 -2.23 -12.43 0.41
C ILE A 163 -2.08 -11.49 -0.79
N ASN A 164 -1.79 -12.05 -1.97
CA ASN A 164 -1.83 -11.28 -3.19
C ASN A 164 -3.29 -11.07 -3.62
N HIS A 165 -3.73 -9.82 -3.64
CA HIS A 165 -5.10 -9.44 -4.02
C HIS A 165 -5.25 -9.12 -5.51
N ASN A 166 -4.19 -9.29 -6.32
CA ASN A 166 -4.23 -8.97 -7.73
C ASN A 166 -5.00 -10.05 -8.52
N ARG A 167 -6.29 -9.78 -8.74
CA ARG A 167 -7.28 -10.70 -9.34
C ARG A 167 -6.98 -11.10 -10.79
N GLU A 168 -6.08 -10.40 -11.48
CA GLU A 168 -5.79 -10.64 -12.90
C GLU A 168 -4.80 -11.78 -13.16
N LYS A 169 -4.06 -12.28 -12.15
CA LYS A 169 -2.99 -13.29 -12.33
C LYS A 169 -3.23 -14.64 -11.65
N GLY A 170 -4.46 -14.92 -11.23
CA GLY A 170 -4.83 -16.16 -10.55
C GLY A 170 -5.05 -15.95 -9.06
N GLU A 171 -6.11 -16.57 -8.55
CA GLU A 171 -6.59 -16.40 -7.19
C GLU A 171 -5.60 -16.90 -6.12
N GLY A 172 -5.64 -16.25 -4.95
CA GLY A 172 -5.24 -16.89 -3.68
C GLY A 172 -3.76 -17.23 -3.55
N ALA A 173 -2.84 -16.49 -4.18
CA ALA A 173 -1.42 -16.70 -3.92
C ALA A 173 -1.03 -16.04 -2.58
N LEU A 174 -0.52 -16.87 -1.67
CA LEU A 174 0.11 -16.45 -0.43
C LEU A 174 1.60 -16.18 -0.71
N ASN A 175 2.02 -14.92 -0.61
CA ASN A 175 3.43 -14.55 -0.69
C ASN A 175 4.06 -14.70 0.70
N ILE A 176 5.17 -15.44 0.77
CA ILE A 176 5.90 -15.70 2.02
C ILE A 176 7.35 -15.27 1.82
N SER A 177 7.81 -14.36 2.68
CA SER A 177 9.19 -13.88 2.70
C SER A 177 9.98 -14.53 3.83
N PHE A 178 11.24 -14.85 3.58
CA PHE A 178 12.17 -15.47 4.52
C PHE A 178 13.37 -14.57 4.83
N TYR A 179 14.11 -14.89 5.89
CA TYR A 179 15.28 -14.13 6.31
C TYR A 179 16.51 -14.43 5.44
N ASP A 180 16.64 -15.67 4.97
CA ASP A 180 17.79 -16.20 4.24
C ASP A 180 17.36 -17.15 3.11
N ALA A 181 18.29 -17.41 2.19
CA ALA A 181 18.07 -18.25 1.01
C ALA A 181 17.81 -19.71 1.37
N ASP A 182 18.49 -20.23 2.40
CA ASP A 182 18.37 -21.62 2.82
C ASP A 182 16.95 -21.89 3.34
N SER A 183 16.42 -21.01 4.18
CA SER A 183 15.04 -21.06 4.67
C SER A 183 14.01 -21.00 3.54
N CYS A 184 14.26 -20.16 2.54
CA CYS A 184 13.41 -20.02 1.36
C CYS A 184 13.41 -21.29 0.50
N GLU A 185 14.59 -21.86 0.25
CA GLU A 185 14.72 -23.09 -0.53
C GLU A 185 14.11 -24.29 0.21
N MET A 186 14.39 -24.42 1.52
CA MET A 186 13.79 -25.46 2.37
C MET A 186 12.27 -25.34 2.41
N ALA A 187 11.72 -24.13 2.57
CA ALA A 187 10.28 -23.91 2.55
C ALA A 187 9.66 -24.30 1.20
N GLY A 188 10.29 -23.89 0.09
CA GLY A 188 9.82 -24.22 -1.25
C GLY A 188 9.84 -25.71 -1.54
N LYS A 189 10.84 -26.46 -1.05
CA LYS A 189 10.88 -27.93 -1.17
C LYS A 189 9.80 -28.58 -0.30
N LEU A 190 9.76 -28.22 0.97
CA LEU A 190 8.82 -28.77 1.95
C LEU A 190 7.36 -28.57 1.51
N LEU A 191 6.98 -27.37 1.08
CA LEU A 191 5.61 -27.10 0.66
C LEU A 191 5.23 -27.90 -0.60
N ARG A 192 6.16 -28.14 -1.53
CA ARG A 192 5.93 -29.04 -2.68
C ARG A 192 5.73 -30.49 -2.24
N GLU A 193 6.44 -30.98 -1.22
CA GLU A 193 6.22 -32.32 -0.64
C GLU A 193 4.83 -32.47 -0.02
N TYR A 194 4.28 -31.37 0.52
CA TYR A 194 2.90 -31.29 1.01
C TYR A 194 1.86 -30.97 -0.10
N ASN A 195 2.23 -31.11 -1.37
CA ASN A 195 1.39 -30.88 -2.55
C ASN A 195 0.89 -29.44 -2.75
N TYR A 196 1.61 -28.44 -2.26
CA TYR A 196 1.37 -27.05 -2.63
C TYR A 196 2.09 -26.67 -3.92
N THR A 197 1.42 -25.88 -4.76
CA THR A 197 2.04 -25.25 -5.93
C THR A 197 2.82 -24.01 -5.48
N VAL A 198 4.15 -24.10 -5.56
CA VAL A 198 5.08 -23.00 -5.24
C VAL A 198 5.63 -22.43 -6.54
N LEU A 199 5.30 -21.17 -6.82
CA LEU A 199 5.72 -20.35 -7.97
C LEU A 199 7.08 -19.70 -7.73
#